data_AF-T2JB85-F1
#
_entry.id   AF-T2JB85-F1
#
_cell.length_a   1.000
_cell.length_b   1.000
_cell.length_c   1.000
_cell.angle_alpha   90.00
_cell.angle_beta   90.00
_cell.angle_gamma   90.00
#
_symmetry.space_group_name_H-M   'P 1'
#
loop_
_entity.id
_entity.type
_entity.pdbx_description
1 polymer ?
#
loop_
_entity_poly.entity_id
_entity_poly.type
_entity_poly.pdbx_seq_one_letter_code
_entity_poly.pdbx_strand_id
1 'polypeptide(L)' 'MFLDELQPVFKELIQQPLAFAGGLLSGALKLKLSEDPLKAWLQEQGMTDFTYGDNTTDNGSGPQTISID' A
#
# COMPACT_ATOMS: atom_id res chain seq x y z
N MET A 1 10.05 -22.10 -10.71
CA MET A 1 9.66 -20.92 -11.51
C MET A 1 8.67 -20.06 -10.72
N PHE A 2 7.40 -20.45 -10.55
CA PHE A 2 6.43 -19.64 -9.79
C PHE A 2 6.60 -19.68 -8.25
N LEU A 3 6.97 -20.83 -7.67
CA LEU A 3 7.18 -20.95 -6.22
C LEU A 3 8.46 -20.25 -5.73
N ASP A 4 9.47 -20.17 -6.58
CA ASP A 4 10.72 -19.45 -6.29
C ASP A 4 10.46 -17.93 -6.22
N GLU A 5 9.51 -17.42 -7.01
CA GLU A 5 9.09 -16.00 -7.01
C GLU A 5 8.23 -15.62 -5.79
N LEU A 6 7.59 -16.58 -5.11
CA LEU A 6 6.85 -16.35 -3.88
C LEU A 6 7.72 -16.37 -2.61
N GLN A 7 8.96 -16.86 -2.70
CA GLN A 7 9.92 -16.82 -1.59
C GLN A 7 10.06 -15.45 -0.93
N PRO A 8 10.17 -14.31 -1.65
CA PRO A 8 10.20 -12.99 -1.02
C PRO A 8 8.95 -12.68 -0.19
N VAL A 9 7.76 -13.07 -0.65
CA VAL A 9 6.49 -12.85 0.08
C VAL A 9 6.49 -13.64 1.39
N PHE A 10 6.90 -14.90 1.36
CA PHE A 10 7.03 -15.72 2.57
C PHE A 10 8.12 -15.20 3.52
N LYS A 11 9.20 -14.64 2.98
CA LYS A 11 10.25 -14.00 3.78
C LYS A 11 9.71 -12.77 4.51
N GLU A 12 8.98 -11.89 3.81
CA GLU A 12 8.34 -10.72 4.40
C GLU A 12 7.30 -11.09 5.46
N LEU A 13 6.52 -12.16 5.22
CA LEU A 13 5.55 -12.70 6.19
C LEU A 13 6.22 -13.14 7.50
N ILE A 14 7.39 -13.77 7.44
CA ILE A 14 8.12 -14.21 8.64
C ILE A 14 8.83 -13.03 9.32
N GLN A 15 9.36 -12.08 8.53
CA GLN A 15 10.13 -10.95 9.04
C GLN A 15 9.25 -9.86 9.66
N GLN A 16 8.06 -9.61 9.11
CA GLN A 16 7.10 -8.61 9.57
C GLN A 16 5.64 -9.12 9.50
N PRO A 17 5.29 -10.16 10.29
CA PRO A 17 3.97 -10.79 10.19
C PRO A 17 2.82 -9.83 10.49
N LEU A 18 3.00 -8.89 11.42
CA LEU A 18 1.94 -7.96 11.82
C LEU A 18 1.64 -6.91 10.75
N ALA A 19 2.68 -6.32 10.15
CA ALA A 19 2.52 -5.35 9.06
C ALA A 19 1.98 -6.04 7.80
N PHE A 20 2.50 -7.23 7.45
CA PHE A 20 2.01 -8.03 6.33
C PHE A 20 0.55 -8.43 6.51
N ALA A 21 0.17 -8.98 7.68
CA ALA A 21 -1.21 -9.36 7.95
C ALA A 21 -2.14 -8.14 7.93
N GLY A 22 -1.70 -7.00 8.48
CA GLY A 22 -2.43 -5.73 8.39
C GLY A 22 -2.68 -5.28 6.95
N GLY A 23 -1.66 -5.34 6.09
CA GLY A 23 -1.78 -5.04 4.66
C GLY A 23 -2.64 -6.05 3.89
N LEU A 24 -2.49 -7.34 4.17
CA LEU A 24 -3.25 -8.41 3.54
C LEU A 24 -4.74 -8.35 3.92
N LEU A 25 -5.05 -8.21 5.20
CA LEU A 25 -6.43 -8.12 5.70
C LEU A 25 -7.09 -6.81 5.28
N SER A 26 -6.36 -5.68 5.31
CA SER A 26 -6.90 -4.40 4.81
C SER A 26 -7.19 -4.44 3.31
N GLY A 27 -6.32 -5.06 2.51
CA GLY A 27 -6.54 -5.29 1.09
C GLY A 27 -7.69 -6.26 0.81
N ALA A 28 -7.73 -7.41 1.51
CA ALA A 28 -8.76 -8.43 1.33
C ALA A 28 -10.16 -7.95 1.72
N LEU A 29 -10.27 -7.15 2.78
CA LEU A 29 -11.53 -6.55 3.22
C LEU A 29 -11.85 -5.23 2.48
N LYS A 30 -10.99 -4.78 1.55
CA LYS A 30 -11.07 -3.47 0.88
C LYS A 30 -11.35 -2.34 1.87
N LEU A 31 -10.69 -2.35 3.01
CA LEU A 31 -10.79 -1.30 4.02
C LEU A 31 -10.19 -0.01 3.44
N LYS A 32 -11.05 0.85 2.90
CA LYS A 32 -10.65 2.20 2.49
C LYS A 32 -10.60 3.10 3.71
N LEU A 33 -9.42 3.63 4.01
CA LEU A 33 -9.23 4.60 5.10
C LEU A 33 -10.07 5.88 4.91
N SER A 34 -10.57 6.13 3.69
CA SER A 34 -11.43 7.25 3.35
C SER A 34 -12.93 6.99 3.56
N GLU A 35 -13.34 5.76 3.86
CA GLU A 35 -14.74 5.37 4.07
C GLU A 35 -15.09 5.30 5.57
N ASP A 36 -16.32 5.71 5.91
CA ASP A 36 -16.88 5.52 7.25
C ASP A 36 -17.37 4.07 7.42
N PRO A 37 -17.20 3.42 8.59
CA PRO A 37 -16.82 3.98 9.89
C PRO A 37 -15.30 3.99 10.19
N LEU A 38 -14.48 3.43 9.29
CA LEU A 38 -13.05 3.26 9.52
C LEU A 38 -12.33 4.61 9.63
N LYS A 39 -12.68 5.56 8.78
CA LYS A 39 -12.16 6.92 8.80
C LYS A 39 -12.39 7.59 10.16
N ALA A 40 -13.63 7.55 10.65
CA ALA A 40 -14.00 8.13 11.95
C ALA A 40 -13.23 7.46 13.10
N TRP A 41 -13.13 6.13 13.11
CA TRP A 41 -12.36 5.40 14.11
C TRP A 41 -10.86 5.77 14.08
N LEU A 42 -10.26 5.89 12.88
CA LEU A 42 -8.84 6.23 12.74
C LEU A 42 -8.57 7.70 13.12
N GLN A 43 -9.53 8.61 12.92
CA GLN A 43 -9.49 9.98 13.44
C GLN A 43 -9.47 10.00 14.98
N GLU A 44 -10.27 9.14 15.63
CA GLU A 44 -10.24 8.98 17.09
C GLU A 44 -8.91 8.38 17.59
N GLN A 45 -8.25 7.55 16.78
CA GLN A 45 -6.89 7.06 17.08
C GLN A 45 -5.79 8.12 16.86
N GLY A 46 -6.14 9.34 16.47
CA GLY A 46 -5.19 10.44 16.27
C GLY A 46 -4.53 10.47 14.89
N MET A 47 -4.99 9.65 13.93
CA MET A 47 -4.57 9.74 12.54
C MET A 47 -5.37 10.87 11.86
N THR A 48 -4.72 11.95 11.46
CA THR A 48 -5.39 13.10 10.81
C THR A 48 -5.09 13.22 9.32
N ASP A 49 -4.07 12.50 8.84
CA ASP A 49 -3.68 12.51 7.43
C ASP A 49 -4.22 11.26 6.71
N PHE A 50 -5.34 11.45 6.01
CA PHE A 50 -6.00 10.44 5.18
C PHE A 50 -5.76 10.70 3.69
N THR A 51 -4.71 11.44 3.35
CA THR A 51 -4.42 11.77 1.97
C THR A 51 -4.03 10.47 1.27
N TYR A 52 -5.00 9.83 0.62
CA TYR A 52 -4.73 8.82 -0.39
C TYR A 52 -3.91 9.56 -1.44
N GLY A 53 -2.60 9.29 -1.46
CA GLY A 53 -1.72 9.75 -2.52
C GLY A 53 -2.19 9.11 -3.81
N ASP A 54 -3.19 9.71 -4.44
CA ASP A 54 -3.50 9.47 -5.83
C ASP A 54 -2.24 9.92 -6.57
N ASN A 55 -1.40 8.96 -6.90
CA ASN A 55 -0.25 9.17 -7.76
C ASN A 55 -0.74 9.28 -9.21
N THR A 56 -1.89 9.93 -9.46
CA THR A 56 -2.10 10.68 -10.70
C THR A 56 -1.22 11.91 -10.64
N THR A 57 0.10 11.69 -10.67
CA THR A 57 0.93 12.61 -11.41
C THR A 57 0.44 12.48 -12.84
N ASP A 58 -0.41 13.42 -13.24
CA ASP A 58 -0.76 13.69 -14.62
C ASP A 58 0.55 14.08 -15.32
N ASN A 59 1.38 13.07 -15.60
CA ASN A 59 2.62 13.20 -16.33
C ASN A 59 2.22 13.40 -17.78
N GLY A 60 2.15 14.66 -18.18
CA GLY A 60 1.97 15.06 -19.56
C GLY A 60 2.85 14.22 -20.48
N SER A 61 2.18 13.39 -21.27
CA SER A 61 2.54 12.85 -22.58
C SER A 61 4.02 12.98 -22.99
N GLY A 62 4.86 12.03 -22.58
CA GLY A 62 6.17 11.84 -23.20
C GLY A 62 6.96 10.68 -22.60
N PRO A 63 7.67 9.88 -23.41
CA PRO A 63 8.62 8.90 -22.88
C PRO A 63 9.76 9.63 -22.14
N GLN A 64 10.02 9.20 -20.90
CA GLN A 64 11.05 9.77 -20.02
C GLN A 64 12.42 9.20 -20.43
N THR A 65 13.35 10.07 -20.84
CA THR A 65 14.73 9.69 -21.17
C THR A 65 15.56 9.57 -19.89
N ILE A 66 16.10 8.38 -19.61
CA ILE A 66 17.08 8.16 -18.54
C ILE A 66 18.48 8.25 -19.17
N SER A 67 19.26 9.26 -18.78
CA SER A 67 20.70 9.31 -19.07
C SER A 67 21.44 8.52 -18.00
N ILE A 68 22.26 7.55 -18.41
CA ILE A 68 23.21 6.85 -17.54
C ILE A 68 24.59 7.42 -17.88
N ASP A 69 25.22 8.08 -16.92
CA ASP A 69 26.66 8.41 -16.93
C ASP A 69 27.42 7.33 -16.15
#